data_AF-A0A818M9F6-F1
#
_entry.id   AF-A0A818M9F6-F1
#
_cell.length_a   1.000
_cell.length_b   1.000
_cell.length_c   1.000
_cell.angle_alpha   90.00
_cell.angle_beta   90.00
_cell.angle_gamma   90.00
#
_symmetry.space_group_name_H-M   'P 1'
#
loop_
_entity.id
_entity.type
_entity.pdbx_description
1 polymer ?
#
loop_
_entity_poly.entity_id
_entity_poly.type
_entity_poly.pdbx_seq_one_letter_code
_entity_poly.pdbx_strand_id
1 'polypeptide(L)' 'DGSQAVVLFNRGNFGSESMTVKWSDIGFPVDRSAIVRDLWARKDLGTFTGSYTSPKIDHRAVMMLKITLTK' A
#
# COMPACT_ATOMS: atom_id res chain seq x y z
N ASP A 1 -6.25 14.76 -6.91
CA ASP A 1 -5.08 15.16 -6.10
C ASP A 1 -3.80 14.40 -6.48
N GLY A 2 -3.78 13.62 -7.56
CA GLY A 2 -2.62 12.81 -7.95
C GLY A 2 -2.42 11.55 -7.11
N SER A 3 -3.36 11.24 -6.21
CA SER A 3 -3.33 10.00 -5.43
C SER A 3 -3.77 8.79 -6.27
N GLN A 4 -3.30 7.61 -5.88
CA GLN A 4 -3.75 6.33 -6.40
C GLN A 4 -4.35 5.47 -5.30
N ALA A 5 -5.41 4.73 -5.66
CA ALA A 5 -5.99 3.70 -4.81
C ALA A 5 -5.32 2.35 -5.12
N VAL A 6 -4.80 1.69 -4.09
CA VAL A 6 -4.13 0.39 -4.20
C VAL A 6 -4.83 -0.62 -3.31
N VAL A 7 -5.07 -1.80 -3.86
CA VAL A 7 -5.68 -2.92 -3.14
C VAL A 7 -4.65 -4.04 -3.03
N LEU A 8 -4.29 -4.39 -1.80
CA LEU A 8 -3.47 -5.57 -1.51
C LEU A 8 -4.41 -6.72 -1.19
N PHE A 9 -4.37 -7.78 -1.99
CA PHE A 9 -5.24 -8.95 -1.83
C PHE A 9 -4.42 -10.22 -1.70
N ASN A 10 -4.48 -10.85 -0.52
CA ASN A 10 -3.83 -12.15 -0.32
C ASN A 10 -4.71 -13.26 -0.92
N ARG A 11 -4.33 -13.72 -2.12
CA ARG A 11 -5.00 -14.80 -2.86
C ARG A 11 -4.57 -16.21 -2.42
N GLY A 12 -3.72 -16.32 -1.40
CA GLY A 12 -3.30 -17.59 -0.82
C GLY A 12 -4.49 -18.38 -0.27
N ASN A 13 -4.32 -19.69 -0.15
CA ASN A 13 -5.34 -20.58 0.41
C ASN A 13 -5.23 -20.73 1.93
N PHE A 14 -4.11 -20.34 2.53
CA PHE A 14 -3.79 -20.46 3.94
C PHE A 14 -2.70 -19.44 4.31
N GLY A 15 -2.54 -19.18 5.61
CA GLY A 15 -1.49 -18.31 6.15
C GLY A 15 -1.79 -16.81 6.09
N SER A 16 -0.84 -16.02 6.58
CA SER A 16 -0.90 -14.55 6.62
C SER A 16 0.43 -14.00 6.14
N GLU A 17 0.38 -13.17 5.09
CA GLU A 17 1.58 -12.72 4.37
C GLU A 17 1.64 -11.20 4.31
N SER A 18 2.85 -10.65 4.42
CA SER A 18 3.07 -9.23 4.13
C SER A 18 3.16 -9.04 2.63
N MET A 19 2.55 -7.98 2.12
CA MET A 19 2.58 -7.62 0.70
C MET A 19 3.25 -6.26 0.53
N THR A 20 4.13 -6.17 -0.47
CA THR A 20 4.83 -4.92 -0.80
C THR A 20 4.26 -4.32 -2.08
N VAL A 21 3.86 -3.06 -2.02
CA VAL A 21 3.62 -2.24 -3.21
C VAL A 21 4.87 -1.41 -3.48
N LYS A 22 5.46 -1.57 -4.66
CA LYS A 22 6.57 -0.70 -5.12
C LYS A 22 6.01 0.46 -5.93
N TRP A 23 6.63 1.62 -5.83
CA TRP A 23 6.23 2.81 -6.60
C TRP A 23 6.29 2.54 -8.11
N SER A 24 7.29 1.78 -8.56
CA SER A 24 7.40 1.31 -9.94
C SER A 24 6.17 0.56 -10.43
N ASP A 25 5.54 -0.24 -9.56
CA ASP A 25 4.41 -1.11 -9.94
C ASP A 25 3.12 -0.31 -10.14
N ILE A 26 3.06 0.90 -9.56
CA ILE A 26 1.93 1.81 -9.62
C ILE A 26 2.25 3.08 -10.47
N GLY A 27 3.38 3.09 -11.18
CA GLY A 27 3.77 4.19 -12.06
C GLY A 27 4.25 5.45 -11.35
N PHE A 28 4.64 5.34 -10.07
CA PHE A 28 5.26 6.42 -9.31
C PHE A 28 6.80 6.36 -9.43
N PRO A 29 7.50 7.51 -9.39
CA PRO A 29 8.96 7.50 -9.38
C PRO A 29 9.50 6.84 -8.10
N VAL A 30 10.54 6.02 -8.26
CA VAL A 30 11.09 5.17 -7.17
C VAL A 30 11.79 5.96 -6.07
N ASP A 31 12.22 7.17 -6.36
CA ASP A 31 12.94 8.08 -5.47
C ASP A 31 12.01 9.06 -4.73
N ARG A 32 10.70 9.03 -5.03
CA ARG A 32 9.74 9.95 -4.43
C ARG A 32 9.13 9.38 -3.16
N SER A 33 8.91 10.29 -2.21
CA SER A 33 8.16 10.02 -1.00
C SER A 33 6.65 10.10 -1.26
N ALA A 34 5.88 9.25 -0.61
CA ALA A 34 4.43 9.24 -0.67
C ALA A 34 3.82 8.98 0.71
N ILE A 35 2.72 9.66 1.01
CA ILE A 35 1.88 9.37 2.19
C ILE A 35 1.01 8.17 1.86
N VAL A 36 1.05 7.16 2.74
CA VAL A 36 0.22 5.96 2.65
C VAL A 36 -0.87 6.03 3.71
N ARG A 37 -2.12 5.90 3.28
CA ARG A 37 -3.30 5.92 4.15
C ARG A 37 -4.07 4.63 4.02
N ASP A 38 -4.40 4.01 5.15
CA ASP A 38 -5.38 2.94 5.22
C ASP A 38 -6.80 3.54 5.15
N LEU A 39 -7.57 3.14 4.15
CA LEU A 39 -8.91 3.66 3.93
C LEU A 39 -9.97 3.07 4.87
N TRP A 40 -9.78 1.85 5.36
CA TRP A 40 -10.70 1.23 6.30
C TRP A 40 -10.44 1.69 7.73
N ALA A 41 -9.18 1.71 8.16
CA ALA A 41 -8.81 2.26 9.45
C ALA A 41 -8.93 3.80 9.49
N ARG A 42 -9.13 4.44 8.33
CA ARG A 42 -9.17 5.90 8.14
C ARG A 42 -7.96 6.59 8.77
N LYS A 43 -6.79 5.95 8.65
CA LYS A 43 -5.58 6.31 9.36
C LYS A 43 -4.41 6.45 8.38
N ASP A 44 -3.65 7.52 8.54
CA ASP A 44 -2.38 7.67 7.83
C ASP A 44 -1.33 6.77 8.49
N LEU A 45 -0.70 5.93 7.68
CA LEU A 45 0.30 4.95 8.13
C LEU A 45 1.71 5.57 8.16
N GLY A 46 1.89 6.71 7.50
CA GLY A 46 3.13 7.46 7.44
C GLY A 46 3.53 7.82 6.02
N THR A 47 4.77 8.30 5.89
CA THR A 47 5.39 8.63 4.61
C THR A 47 6.46 7.60 4.29
N PHE A 48 6.44 7.08 3.06
CA PHE A 48 7.35 6.04 2.60
C PHE A 48 7.97 6.41 1.26
N THR A 49 9.20 5.97 1.02
CA THR A 49 9.96 6.24 -0.21
C THR A 49 10.16 4.94 -0.97
N GLY A 50 9.83 4.95 -2.27
CA GLY A 50 10.00 3.84 -3.20
C GLY A 50 9.07 2.64 -3.02
N SER A 51 8.57 2.36 -1.81
CA SER A 51 7.64 1.25 -1.56
C SER A 51 6.94 1.36 -0.20
N TYR A 52 5.90 0.56 -0.01
CA TYR A 52 5.28 0.28 1.28
C TYR A 52 5.04 -1.22 1.44
N THR A 53 5.35 -1.76 2.62
CA THR A 53 5.06 -3.14 2.99
C THR A 53 3.96 -3.18 4.04
N SER A 54 2.90 -3.93 3.77
CA SER A 54 1.77 -4.09 4.69
C SER A 54 2.14 -4.93 5.91
N PRO A 55 1.38 -4.80 7.01
CA PRO A 55 1.26 -5.87 7.98
C PRO A 55 0.85 -7.19 7.31
N LYS A 56 0.92 -8.30 8.05
CA LYS A 56 0.43 -9.59 7.55
C LYS A 56 -1.06 -9.49 7.23
N ILE A 57 -1.41 -9.80 5.99
CA ILE A 57 -2.78 -9.90 5.51
C ILE A 57 -3.13 -11.39 5.48
N ASP A 58 -4.18 -11.77 6.20
CA ASP A 58 -4.67 -13.15 6.23
C ASP A 58 -5.10 -13.61 4.82
N HIS A 59 -5.08 -14.93 4.59
CA HIS A 59 -5.61 -15.52 3.38
C HIS A 59 -7.04 -15.01 3.09
N ARG A 60 -7.31 -14.66 1.83
CA ARG A 60 -8.59 -14.08 1.36
C ARG A 60 -8.94 -12.71 1.96
N ALA A 61 -8.10 -12.14 2.82
CA ALA A 61 -8.27 -10.77 3.29
C ALA A 61 -7.65 -9.76 2.33
N VAL A 62 -8.11 -8.53 2.45
CA VAL A 62 -7.74 -7.40 1.60
C VAL A 62 -7.27 -6.26 2.49
N MET A 63 -6.46 -5.35 1.96
CA MET A 63 -6.19 -4.03 2.55
C MET A 63 -6.32 -2.98 1.45
N MET A 64 -7.02 -1.88 1.74
CA MET A 64 -7.20 -0.79 0.79
C MET A 64 -6.43 0.45 1.21
N LEU A 65 -5.56 0.91 0.33
CA LEU A 65 -4.65 2.03 0.54
C LEU A 65 -4.99 3.18 -0.40
N LYS A 66 -4.85 4.41 0.10
CA LYS A 66 -4.66 5.60 -0.71
C LYS A 66 -3.21 6.03 -0.59
N ILE A 67 -2.53 6.17 -1.73
CA ILE A 67 -1.12 6.56 -1.80
C ILE A 67 -1.02 7.89 -2.54
N THR A 68 -0.41 8.88 -1.92
CA THR A 68 -0.32 10.25 -2.46
C THR A 68 1.13 10.71 -2.44
N LEU A 69 1.70 11.07 -3.60
CA LEU A 69 3.05 11.64 -3.65
C LEU A 69 3.12 12.89 -2.78
N THR A 70 4.19 13.00 -1.98
CA THR A 70 4.51 14.27 -1.33
C THR A 70 4.97 15.25 -2.39
N LYS A 71 4.67 16.54 -2.17
CA LYS A 71 5.17 17.62 -3.03
C LYS A 71 6.69 17.59 -3.10
#